data_AF-A0A2P4QTJ2-F1
#
_entry.id   AF-A0A2P4QTJ2-F1
#
_cell.length_a   1.000
_cell.length_b   1.000
_cell.length_c   1.000
_cell.angle_alpha   90.00
_cell.angle_beta   90.00
_cell.angle_gamma   90.00
#
_symmetry.space_group_name_H-M   'P 1'
#
loop_
_entity.id
_entity.type
_entity.pdbx_description
1 polymer ?
#
loop_
_entity_poly.entity_id
_entity_poly.type
_entity_poly.pdbx_seq_one_letter_code
_entity_poly.pdbx_strand_id
1 'polypeptide(L)'
;IAFDLKNLHQLGYFHKDFHSGNILQNDEFSFISDFGLSGPSNEQKSDNKICGVLPYIAPEVLNGGPYTLSSDVYSFGVVMTELSSGKPPFFKRKHDVSLVLEICNGTRPEFGKGTPDVYKKLAYRCMDANPDQRPTSDEL
;
A
#
# COMPACT_ATOMS: atom_id res chain seq x y z
N ILE A 1 11.29 7.57 -0.34
CA ILE A 1 9.98 6.87 -0.29
C ILE A 1 9.26 7.01 1.05
N ALA A 2 9.69 6.38 2.16
CA ALA A 2 8.99 6.55 3.45
C ALA A 2 8.88 8.03 3.87
N PHE A 3 9.98 8.78 3.70
CA PHE A 3 10.02 10.23 3.90
C PHE A 3 9.03 11.00 3.00
N ASP A 4 8.94 10.67 1.72
CA ASP A 4 8.00 11.29 0.78
C ASP A 4 6.55 11.00 1.15
N LEU A 5 6.25 9.75 1.53
CA LEU A 5 4.91 9.34 1.95
C LEU A 5 4.50 10.09 3.22
N LYS A 6 5.42 10.21 4.18
CA LYS A 6 5.26 11.04 5.38
C LYS A 6 4.94 12.49 5.02
N ASN A 7 5.69 13.11 4.11
CA ASN A 7 5.42 14.49 3.70
C ASN A 7 4.03 14.64 3.07
N LEU A 8 3.62 13.71 2.22
CA LEU A 8 2.28 13.70 1.62
C LEU A 8 1.19 13.59 2.70
N HIS A 9 1.37 12.66 3.65
CA HIS A 9 0.42 12.43 4.74
C HIS A 9 0.34 13.60 5.73
N GLN A 10 1.46 14.26 6.02
CA GLN A 10 1.51 15.47 6.85
C GLN A 10 0.79 16.66 6.21
N LEU A 11 0.71 16.71 4.87
CA LEU A 11 -0.13 17.66 4.16
C LEU A 11 -1.63 17.29 4.20
N GLY A 12 -1.98 16.14 4.78
CA GLY A 12 -3.35 15.64 4.81
C GLY A 12 -3.82 15.06 3.49
N TYR A 13 -2.91 14.49 2.68
CA TYR A 13 -3.24 13.87 1.40
C TYR A 13 -2.96 12.36 1.44
N PHE A 14 -3.86 11.58 0.85
CA PHE A 14 -3.59 10.18 0.48
C PHE A 14 -3.20 10.08 -0.99
N HIS A 15 -2.44 9.04 -1.34
CA HIS A 15 -2.03 8.76 -2.71
C HIS A 15 -3.12 8.03 -3.49
N LYS A 16 -3.77 7.02 -2.88
CA LYS A 16 -4.77 6.09 -3.44
C LYS A 16 -4.25 5.07 -4.44
N ASP A 17 -3.14 5.35 -5.10
CA ASP A 17 -2.52 4.45 -6.08
C ASP A 17 -1.02 4.24 -5.81
N PHE A 18 -0.67 4.01 -4.55
CA PHE A 18 0.72 3.82 -4.15
C PHE A 18 1.19 2.40 -4.51
N HIS A 19 2.10 2.26 -5.47
CA HIS A 19 2.72 0.99 -5.83
C HIS A 19 4.10 1.19 -6.45
N SER A 20 4.86 0.12 -6.64
CA SER A 20 6.23 0.18 -7.19
C SER A 20 6.32 0.86 -8.56
N GLY A 21 5.35 0.66 -9.45
CA GLY A 21 5.26 1.37 -10.73
C GLY A 21 5.15 2.90 -10.64
N ASN A 22 4.72 3.44 -9.50
CA ASN A 22 4.60 4.88 -9.23
C ASN A 22 5.76 5.41 -8.35
N ILE A 23 6.77 4.58 -8.12
CA ILE A 23 8.02 4.96 -7.47
C ILE A 23 9.08 5.16 -8.56
N LEU A 24 9.49 6.40 -8.75
CA LEU A 24 10.55 6.76 -9.68
C LEU A 24 11.89 6.78 -8.94
N GLN A 25 12.96 6.48 -9.65
CA GLN A 25 14.31 6.52 -9.10
C GLN A 25 15.26 7.20 -10.08
N ASN A 26 16.06 8.13 -9.56
CA ASN A 26 17.27 8.62 -10.23
C ASN A 26 18.51 8.02 -9.55
N ASP A 27 19.70 8.51 -9.92
CA ASP A 27 20.97 7.95 -9.41
C ASP A 27 21.13 8.01 -7.89
N GLU A 28 20.45 8.93 -7.20
CA GLU A 28 20.66 9.20 -5.77
C GLU A 28 19.41 9.00 -4.91
N PHE A 29 18.22 9.20 -5.48
CA PHE A 29 16.97 9.33 -4.74
C PHE A 29 15.81 8.60 -5.41
N SER A 30 14.83 8.26 -4.59
CA SER A 30 13.57 7.66 -5.03
C SER A 30 12.40 8.53 -4.61
N PHE A 31 11.49 8.76 -5.55
CA PHE A 31 10.38 9.72 -5.45
C PHE A 31 9.03 9.02 -5.64
N ILE A 32 8.01 9.50 -4.94
CA ILE A 32 6.62 9.15 -5.21
C ILE A 32 6.11 9.99 -6.38
N SER A 33 5.39 9.37 -7.30
CA SER A 33 4.86 10.00 -8.52
C SER A 33 3.43 9.57 -8.80
N ASP A 34 2.82 10.14 -9.85
CA ASP A 34 1.45 9.89 -10.29
C ASP A 34 0.36 10.21 -9.25
N PHE A 35 0.24 11.49 -8.94
CA PHE A 35 -0.77 12.02 -8.02
C PHE A 35 -2.16 12.21 -8.67
N GLY A 36 -2.42 11.63 -9.86
CA GLY A 36 -3.65 11.86 -10.61
C GLY A 36 -4.93 11.38 -9.89
N LEU A 37 -4.78 10.44 -8.97
CA LEU A 37 -5.86 9.91 -8.11
C LEU A 37 -5.81 10.44 -6.68
N SER A 38 -4.75 11.17 -6.32
CA SER A 38 -4.54 11.67 -4.96
C SER A 38 -5.54 12.76 -4.60
N GLY A 39 -5.74 12.98 -3.30
CA GLY A 39 -6.64 14.02 -2.83
C GLY A 39 -6.55 14.27 -1.33
N PRO A 40 -7.15 15.37 -0.87
CA PRO A 40 -7.14 15.72 0.54
C PRO A 40 -8.03 14.75 1.33
N SER A 41 -7.57 14.34 2.51
CA SER A 41 -8.20 13.30 3.32
C SER A 41 -9.52 13.74 3.97
N ASN A 42 -9.80 15.03 4.00
CA ASN A 42 -11.00 15.64 4.58
C ASN A 42 -12.11 15.93 3.55
N GLU A 43 -11.86 15.83 2.24
CA GLU A 43 -12.85 16.14 1.19
C GLU A 43 -13.23 14.92 0.35
N GLN A 44 -13.13 13.72 0.93
CA GLN A 44 -13.37 12.50 0.21
C GLN A 44 -14.83 12.39 -0.25
N LYS A 45 -15.03 12.37 -1.57
CA LYS A 45 -16.33 12.14 -2.18
C LYS A 45 -16.75 10.68 -1.99
N SER A 46 -18.00 10.47 -1.61
CA SER A 46 -18.61 9.15 -1.47
C SER A 46 -19.07 8.58 -2.82
N ASP A 47 -18.18 8.53 -3.81
CA ASP A 47 -18.52 8.02 -5.15
C ASP A 47 -18.32 6.50 -5.29
N ASN A 48 -17.96 5.81 -4.19
CA ASN A 48 -17.75 4.35 -4.07
C ASN A 48 -16.82 3.76 -5.14
N LYS A 49 -16.02 4.59 -5.82
CA LYS A 49 -15.15 4.13 -6.89
C LYS A 49 -13.83 3.62 -6.31
N ILE A 50 -13.62 2.31 -6.38
CA ILE A 50 -12.33 1.70 -6.08
C ILE A 50 -11.37 2.00 -7.25
N CYS A 51 -10.18 2.52 -6.95
CA CYS A 51 -9.13 2.81 -7.91
C CYS A 51 -7.79 2.21 -7.47
N GLY A 52 -6.80 2.26 -8.36
CA GLY A 52 -5.47 1.73 -8.14
C GLY A 52 -5.30 0.24 -8.45
N VAL A 53 -4.11 -0.28 -8.14
CA VAL A 53 -3.67 -1.62 -8.57
C VAL A 53 -3.97 -2.69 -7.51
N LEU A 54 -4.84 -3.65 -7.85
CA LEU A 54 -5.52 -4.60 -6.93
C LEU A 54 -4.66 -5.15 -5.77
N PRO A 55 -3.47 -5.74 -5.96
CA PRO A 55 -2.64 -6.23 -4.85
C PRO A 55 -2.27 -5.19 -3.78
N TYR A 56 -2.23 -3.91 -4.16
CA TYR A 56 -1.82 -2.80 -3.31
C TYR A 56 -3.00 -2.13 -2.61
N ILE A 57 -4.24 -2.45 -3.01
CA ILE A 57 -5.44 -1.86 -2.41
C ILE A 57 -5.71 -2.52 -1.06
N ALA A 58 -5.91 -1.69 -0.04
CA ALA A 58 -6.17 -2.15 1.32
C ALA A 58 -7.50 -2.91 1.45
N PRO A 59 -7.61 -3.93 2.33
CA PRO A 59 -8.79 -4.78 2.45
C PRO A 59 -10.07 -4.02 2.81
N GLU A 60 -9.98 -2.98 3.63
CA GLU A 60 -11.12 -2.12 3.97
C GLU A 60 -11.67 -1.37 2.75
N VAL A 61 -10.78 -0.95 1.84
CA VAL A 61 -11.15 -0.28 0.59
C VAL A 61 -11.75 -1.28 -0.40
N LEU A 62 -11.16 -2.48 -0.51
CA LEU A 62 -11.71 -3.58 -1.32
C LEU A 62 -13.11 -4.00 -0.87
N ASN A 63 -13.42 -3.85 0.42
CA ASN A 63 -14.75 -4.08 1.00
C ASN A 63 -15.70 -2.86 0.87
N GLY A 64 -15.34 -1.85 0.08
CA GLY A 64 -16.18 -0.67 -0.17
C GLY A 64 -16.06 0.42 0.90
N GLY A 65 -15.10 0.31 1.81
CA GLY A 65 -14.75 1.38 2.75
C GLY A 65 -13.99 2.52 2.07
N PRO A 66 -13.83 3.66 2.77
CA PRO A 66 -13.09 4.81 2.24
C PRO A 66 -11.58 4.55 2.24
N TYR A 67 -10.87 5.14 1.27
CA TYR A 67 -9.42 5.35 1.37
C TYR A 67 -9.07 6.22 2.57
N THR A 68 -7.95 5.90 3.20
CA THR A 68 -7.39 6.61 4.35
C THR A 68 -5.87 6.75 4.19
N LEU A 69 -5.22 7.56 5.01
CA LEU A 69 -3.75 7.57 5.06
C LEU A 69 -3.19 6.16 5.36
N SER A 70 -3.85 5.42 6.26
CA SER A 70 -3.52 4.03 6.57
C SER A 70 -3.69 3.07 5.39
N SER A 71 -4.51 3.41 4.39
CA SER A 71 -4.64 2.60 3.16
C SER A 71 -3.39 2.71 2.29
N ASP A 72 -2.73 3.87 2.21
CA ASP A 72 -1.43 3.98 1.54
C ASP A 72 -0.33 3.23 2.31
N VAL A 73 -0.41 3.19 3.65
CA VAL A 73 0.52 2.41 4.48
C VAL A 73 0.40 0.91 4.19
N TYR A 74 -0.81 0.41 3.97
CA TYR A 74 -1.01 -0.96 3.49
C TYR A 74 -0.27 -1.21 2.19
N SER A 75 -0.45 -0.31 1.21
CA SER A 75 0.24 -0.38 -0.08
C SER A 75 1.76 -0.32 0.08
N PHE A 76 2.28 0.49 1.00
CA PHE A 76 3.70 0.51 1.37
C PHE A 76 4.19 -0.84 1.88
N GLY A 77 3.42 -1.52 2.73
CA GLY A 77 3.72 -2.89 3.16
C GLY A 77 3.79 -3.89 2.00
N VAL A 78 2.92 -3.74 0.99
CA VAL A 78 2.96 -4.56 -0.24
C VAL A 78 4.23 -4.29 -1.05
N VAL A 79 4.60 -3.01 -1.24
CA VAL A 79 5.88 -2.63 -1.88
C VAL A 79 7.08 -3.23 -1.13
N MET A 80 7.05 -3.25 0.21
CA MET A 80 8.11 -3.88 0.99
C MET A 80 8.28 -5.37 0.65
N THR A 81 7.18 -6.11 0.44
CA THR A 81 7.23 -7.53 0.04
C THR A 81 7.79 -7.73 -1.37
N GLU A 82 7.49 -6.81 -2.29
CA GLU A 82 8.00 -6.84 -3.65
C GLU A 82 9.51 -6.59 -3.68
N LEU A 83 9.99 -5.58 -2.94
CA LEU A 83 11.43 -5.33 -2.79
C LEU A 83 12.17 -6.52 -2.18
N SER A 84 11.53 -7.19 -1.22
CA SER A 84 12.07 -8.39 -0.57
C SER A 84 12.13 -9.60 -1.50
N SER A 85 11.12 -9.81 -2.33
CA SER A 85 10.99 -11.01 -3.17
C SER A 85 11.56 -10.84 -4.59
N GLY A 86 11.74 -9.60 -5.04
CA GLY A 86 12.08 -9.25 -6.41
C GLY A 86 10.99 -9.60 -7.42
N LYS A 87 9.74 -9.76 -6.96
CA LYS A 87 8.61 -10.23 -7.78
C LYS A 87 7.36 -9.39 -7.51
N PRO A 88 6.51 -9.19 -8.53
CA PRO A 88 5.21 -8.56 -8.32
C PRO A 88 4.42 -9.28 -7.22
N PRO A 89 3.66 -8.54 -6.39
CA PRO A 89 2.83 -9.16 -5.36
C PRO A 89 1.82 -10.11 -6.01
N PHE A 90 1.67 -11.29 -5.43
CA PHE A 90 0.81 -12.36 -5.95
C PHE A 90 1.12 -12.81 -7.40
N PHE A 91 2.37 -12.75 -7.87
CA PHE A 91 2.77 -13.08 -9.26
C PHE A 91 2.30 -14.45 -9.82
N LYS A 92 1.90 -15.41 -8.96
CA LYS A 92 1.36 -16.72 -9.36
C LYS A 92 -0.17 -16.76 -9.46
N ARG A 93 -0.86 -15.68 -9.10
CA ARG A 93 -2.32 -15.60 -9.02
C ARG A 93 -2.83 -14.68 -10.12
N LYS A 94 -4.07 -14.92 -10.56
CA LYS A 94 -4.78 -13.94 -11.38
C LYS A 94 -5.28 -12.81 -10.49
N HIS A 95 -5.22 -11.58 -10.99
CA HIS A 95 -5.74 -10.40 -10.30
C HIS A 95 -7.23 -10.24 -10.59
N ASP A 96 -8.03 -11.15 -10.01
CA ASP A 96 -9.48 -11.21 -10.18
C ASP A 96 -10.21 -11.16 -8.82
N VAL A 97 -11.53 -11.32 -8.85
CA VAL A 97 -12.38 -11.29 -7.65
C VAL A 97 -11.97 -12.34 -6.61
N SER A 98 -11.41 -13.48 -7.04
CA SER A 98 -10.92 -14.49 -6.08
C SER A 98 -9.78 -13.95 -5.25
N LEU A 99 -8.85 -13.20 -5.86
CA LEU A 99 -7.74 -12.59 -5.14
C LEU A 99 -8.23 -11.48 -4.20
N VAL A 100 -9.24 -10.72 -4.60
CA VAL A 100 -9.87 -9.71 -3.73
C VAL A 100 -10.39 -10.37 -2.44
N LEU A 101 -11.16 -11.46 -2.56
CA LEU A 101 -11.70 -12.18 -1.41
C LEU A 101 -10.59 -12.76 -0.52
N GLU A 102 -9.52 -13.28 -1.11
CA GLU A 102 -8.36 -13.79 -0.37
C GLU A 102 -7.65 -12.69 0.43
N ILE A 103 -7.43 -11.52 -0.15
CA ILE A 103 -6.83 -10.36 0.53
C ILE A 103 -7.71 -9.88 1.70
N CYS A 104 -9.02 -9.76 1.47
CA CYS A 104 -9.98 -9.40 2.51
C CYS A 104 -10.00 -10.43 3.65
N ASN A 105 -9.74 -11.71 3.35
CA ASN A 105 -9.63 -12.79 4.34
C ASN A 105 -8.23 -12.91 4.97
N GLY A 106 -7.35 -11.94 4.78
CA GLY A 106 -6.05 -11.87 5.46
C GLY A 106 -4.88 -12.45 4.69
N THR A 107 -5.07 -12.82 3.42
CA THR A 107 -3.95 -13.29 2.57
C THR A 107 -3.02 -12.12 2.27
N ARG A 108 -1.70 -12.34 2.35
CA ARG A 108 -0.66 -11.34 2.08
C ARG A 108 0.38 -11.89 1.10
N PRO A 109 1.10 -11.02 0.36
CA PRO A 109 2.18 -11.46 -0.52
C PRO A 109 3.31 -12.17 0.23
N GLU A 110 4.03 -13.04 -0.47
CA GLU A 110 5.15 -13.80 0.07
C GLU A 110 6.45 -13.00 0.05
N PHE A 111 7.25 -13.09 1.11
CA PHE A 111 8.59 -12.52 1.17
C PHE A 111 9.63 -13.39 0.46
N GLY A 112 10.73 -12.77 0.01
CA GLY A 112 11.90 -13.49 -0.47
C GLY A 112 12.62 -14.28 0.62
N LYS A 113 13.34 -15.35 0.21
CA LYS A 113 14.18 -16.16 1.11
C LYS A 113 15.26 -15.28 1.74
N GLY A 114 15.47 -15.42 3.05
CA GLY A 114 16.50 -14.67 3.79
C GLY A 114 16.08 -13.26 4.23
N THR A 115 14.84 -12.85 3.97
CA THR A 115 14.34 -11.56 4.45
C THR A 115 14.41 -11.48 5.98
N PRO A 116 15.01 -10.43 6.56
CA PRO A 116 15.11 -10.27 8.01
C PRO A 116 13.74 -10.21 8.70
N ASP A 117 13.62 -10.81 9.89
CA ASP A 117 12.34 -10.87 10.59
C ASP A 117 11.84 -9.50 11.07
N VAL A 118 12.76 -8.57 11.37
CA VAL A 118 12.39 -7.18 11.68
C VAL A 118 11.68 -6.51 10.50
N TYR A 119 12.15 -6.77 9.27
CA TYR A 119 11.56 -6.23 8.05
C TYR A 119 10.18 -6.85 7.78
N LYS A 120 10.06 -8.18 7.92
CA LYS A 120 8.76 -8.86 7.80
C LYS A 120 7.76 -8.36 8.83
N LYS A 121 8.19 -8.18 10.09
CA LYS A 121 7.35 -7.69 11.17
C LYS A 121 6.80 -6.30 10.86
N LEU A 122 7.64 -5.40 10.34
CA LEU A 122 7.18 -4.08 9.91
C LEU A 122 6.20 -4.18 8.73
N ALA A 123 6.56 -4.90 7.67
CA ALA A 123 5.70 -5.06 6.50
C ALA A 123 4.34 -5.70 6.84
N TYR A 124 4.30 -6.71 7.72
CA TYR A 124 3.04 -7.28 8.21
C TYR A 124 2.22 -6.30 9.04
N ARG A 125 2.85 -5.47 9.89
CA ARG A 125 2.16 -4.39 10.61
C ARG A 125 1.58 -3.36 9.64
N CYS A 126 2.31 -2.99 8.60
CA CYS A 126 1.81 -2.12 7.54
C CYS A 126 0.58 -2.73 6.84
N MET A 127 0.58 -4.05 6.63
CA MET A 127 -0.52 -4.77 5.97
C MET A 127 -1.57 -5.34 6.94
N ASP A 128 -1.67 -4.82 8.17
CA ASP A 128 -2.69 -5.29 9.12
C ASP A 128 -4.11 -5.12 8.54
N ALA A 129 -4.99 -6.07 8.80
CA ALA A 129 -6.37 -6.02 8.33
C ALA A 129 -7.14 -4.85 8.96
N ASN A 130 -6.83 -4.51 10.22
CA ASN A 130 -7.34 -3.33 10.87
C ASN A 130 -6.45 -2.11 10.55
N PRO A 131 -6.96 -1.09 9.83
CA PRO A 131 -6.19 0.12 9.50
C PRO A 131 -5.65 0.86 10.73
N ASP A 132 -6.30 0.74 11.90
CA ASP A 132 -5.87 1.40 13.14
C ASP A 132 -4.67 0.70 13.82
N GLN A 133 -4.32 -0.53 13.40
CA GLN A 133 -3.15 -1.25 13.90
C GLN A 133 -1.90 -1.02 13.04
N ARG A 134 -2.06 -0.34 11.90
CA ARG A 134 -0.96 0.02 11.01
C ARG A 134 -0.17 1.18 11.63
N PRO A 135 1.16 1.22 11.44
CA PRO A 135 1.93 2.39 11.81
C PRO A 135 1.48 3.61 10.99
N THR A 136 1.68 4.81 11.54
CA THR A 136 1.57 6.02 10.72
C THR A 136 2.82 6.16 9.83
N SER A 137 2.76 7.00 8.79
CA SER A 137 3.93 7.28 7.96
C SER A 137 5.07 7.98 8.73
N ASP A 138 4.78 8.59 9.89
CA ASP A 138 5.80 9.11 10.81
C ASP A 138 6.57 8.00 11.54
N GLU A 139 6.00 6.80 11.65
CA GLU A 139 6.57 5.63 12.34
C GLU A 139 7.26 4.63 11.40
N LEU A 140 7.23 4.89 10.08
CA LEU A 140 7.90 4.10 9.04
C LEU A 140 9.36 4.52 8.86
#